data_AF-A0A1Y3EKP4-F1
#
_entry.id   AF-A0A1Y3EKP4-F1
#
_cell.length_a   1.000
_cell.length_b   1.000
_cell.length_c   1.000
_cell.angle_alpha   90.00
_cell.angle_beta   90.00
_cell.angle_gamma   90.00
#
_symmetry.space_group_name_H-M   'P 1'
#
loop_
_entity.id
_entity.type
_entity.pdbx_description
1 polymer ?
#
loop_
_entity_poly.entity_id
_entity_poly.type
_entity_poly.pdbx_seq_one_letter_code
_entity_poly.pdbx_strand_id
1 'polypeptide(L)'
;MSAGNTRTVLHFEGWFRSTTDISYYTDASFLSQCDRRVPVLVELLCDNEPTMHCVPARPIWLKIKFSLENQPWILTMANWPVLVSSNSNDRSTKHFVQDAELCCQYLLSHNEAMHAFMFSVSSRAIPHSLYSMNAYSTQSFRMTNEKENRTTFCRFHFTAVQNENPLKSQLITNDVSCQTVDDLSQQAVDEIAKGNFLTWRVDIQIFTAAEVA
;
A
#
# COMPACT_ATOMS: atom_id res chain seq x y z
N MET A 1 6.18 13.92 7.03
CA MET A 1 6.39 12.49 7.32
C MET A 1 7.34 12.41 8.51
N SER A 2 6.85 12.26 9.75
CA SER A 2 7.75 12.08 10.91
C SER A 2 7.96 10.59 11.15
N ALA A 3 9.24 10.18 11.10
CA ALA A 3 9.73 8.81 11.22
C ALA A 3 9.74 8.30 12.67
N GLY A 4 8.62 8.44 13.39
CA GLY A 4 8.59 8.22 14.84
C GLY A 4 8.31 6.79 15.31
N ASN A 5 7.40 6.06 14.67
CA ASN A 5 6.85 4.80 15.23
C ASN A 5 6.58 3.69 14.20
N THR A 6 6.86 3.91 12.92
CA THR A 6 6.57 2.91 11.88
C THR A 6 7.63 1.82 11.93
N ARG A 7 7.26 0.63 12.40
CA ARG A 7 8.15 -0.53 12.49
C ARG A 7 8.24 -1.21 11.15
N THR A 8 9.45 -1.48 10.68
CA THR A 8 9.63 -2.40 9.56
C THR A 8 9.50 -3.83 10.05
N VAL A 9 8.58 -4.57 9.43
CA VAL A 9 8.24 -5.95 9.81
C VAL A 9 8.95 -6.95 8.91
N LEU A 10 9.06 -6.68 7.61
CA LEU A 10 9.62 -7.60 6.64
C LEU A 10 10.30 -6.85 5.49
N HIS A 11 11.45 -7.35 5.04
CA HIS A 11 12.12 -6.90 3.81
C HIS A 11 12.15 -8.05 2.81
N PHE A 12 11.84 -7.77 1.54
CA PHE A 12 12.03 -8.72 0.46
C PHE A 12 12.53 -8.01 -0.81
N GLU A 13 13.39 -8.69 -1.53
CA GLU A 13 13.93 -8.24 -2.82
C GLU A 13 13.15 -8.89 -3.95
N GLY A 14 13.00 -8.17 -5.05
CA GLY A 14 12.30 -8.65 -6.23
C GLY A 14 12.63 -7.83 -7.47
N TRP A 15 11.77 -7.93 -8.47
CA TRP A 15 11.88 -7.13 -9.69
C TRP A 15 10.52 -6.62 -10.12
N PHE A 16 10.50 -5.38 -10.59
CA PHE A 16 9.41 -4.80 -11.34
C PHE A 16 9.63 -5.02 -12.83
N ARG A 17 8.56 -5.26 -13.57
CA ARG A 17 8.59 -5.33 -15.04
C ARG A 17 7.42 -4.56 -15.61
N SER A 18 7.72 -3.61 -16.48
CA SER A 18 6.68 -2.92 -17.23
C SER A 18 6.09 -3.84 -18.30
N THR A 19 4.77 -3.96 -18.36
CA THR A 19 4.06 -4.71 -19.41
C THR A 19 3.59 -3.84 -20.56
N THR A 20 3.55 -2.52 -20.35
CA THR A 20 2.96 -1.56 -21.28
C THR A 20 3.85 -0.31 -21.33
N ASP A 21 4.08 0.22 -22.53
CA ASP A 21 4.77 1.49 -22.68
C ASP A 21 3.82 2.64 -22.28
N ILE A 22 4.24 3.43 -21.29
CA ILE A 22 3.51 4.61 -20.81
C ILE A 22 4.33 5.91 -20.99
N SER A 23 5.31 5.89 -21.90
CA SER A 23 6.14 7.03 -22.29
C SER A 23 5.33 8.27 -22.71
N TYR A 24 4.09 8.08 -23.17
CA TYR A 24 3.17 9.19 -23.45
C TYR A 24 2.93 10.10 -22.23
N TYR A 25 2.87 9.51 -21.03
CA TYR A 25 2.53 10.22 -19.78
C TYR A 25 3.74 10.65 -18.96
N THR A 26 4.86 9.93 -19.07
CA THR A 26 6.08 10.21 -18.30
C THR A 26 7.36 9.97 -19.09
N ASP A 27 8.39 10.74 -18.77
CA ASP A 27 9.77 10.53 -19.25
C ASP A 27 10.59 9.57 -18.36
N ALA A 28 9.98 8.94 -17.35
CA ALA A 28 10.65 7.97 -16.50
C ALA A 28 11.17 6.77 -17.31
N SER A 29 12.49 6.60 -17.34
CA SER A 29 13.19 5.64 -18.21
C SER A 29 12.86 4.17 -17.94
N PHE A 30 12.39 3.84 -16.73
CA PHE A 30 11.97 2.48 -16.39
C PHE A 30 10.55 2.13 -16.85
N LEU A 31 9.79 3.12 -17.30
CA LEU A 31 8.40 3.00 -17.73
C LEU A 31 8.23 3.21 -19.25
N SER A 32 9.31 3.60 -19.95
CA SER A 32 9.32 3.89 -21.38
C SER A 32 9.58 2.69 -22.29
N GLN A 33 9.85 1.51 -21.72
CA GLN A 33 10.12 0.29 -22.47
C GLN A 33 9.36 -0.89 -21.86
N CYS A 34 8.70 -1.65 -22.73
CA CYS A 34 8.08 -2.92 -22.34
C CYS A 34 9.17 -3.94 -21.93
N ASP A 35 8.83 -4.81 -20.98
CA ASP A 35 9.65 -5.91 -20.46
C ASP A 35 10.99 -5.52 -19.80
N ARG A 36 11.25 -4.22 -19.58
CA ARG A 36 12.40 -3.78 -18.79
C ARG A 36 12.24 -4.24 -17.33
N ARG A 37 13.22 -4.99 -16.83
CA ARG A 37 13.28 -5.42 -15.43
C ARG A 37 14.04 -4.40 -14.58
N VAL A 38 13.46 -4.02 -13.45
CA VAL A 38 14.07 -3.13 -12.47
C VAL A 38 14.10 -3.83 -11.12
N PRO A 39 15.28 -3.98 -10.48
CA PRO A 39 15.35 -4.51 -9.13
C PRO A 39 14.58 -3.62 -8.15
N VAL A 40 13.79 -4.23 -7.27
CA VAL A 40 13.05 -3.53 -6.22
C VAL A 40 13.36 -4.13 -4.86
N LEU A 41 13.44 -3.26 -3.86
CA LEU A 41 13.40 -3.63 -2.45
C LEU A 41 12.05 -3.21 -1.90
N VAL A 42 11.34 -4.14 -1.27
CA VAL A 42 10.03 -3.90 -0.68
C VAL A 42 10.12 -4.08 0.83
N GLU A 43 9.61 -3.09 1.56
CA GLU A 43 9.55 -3.06 3.01
C GLU A 43 8.07 -3.03 3.44
N LEU A 44 7.66 -4.03 4.22
CA LEU A 44 6.38 -4.05 4.88
C LEU A 44 6.49 -3.29 6.20
N LEU A 45 5.71 -2.22 6.35
CA LEU A 45 5.72 -1.40 7.55
C LEU A 45 4.36 -1.41 8.23
N CYS A 46 4.37 -1.33 9.55
CA CYS A 46 3.15 -1.22 10.32
C CYS A 46 3.32 -0.23 11.47
N ASP A 47 2.23 0.49 11.76
CA ASP A 47 2.13 1.37 12.92
C ASP A 47 1.49 0.68 14.13
N ASN A 48 1.11 -0.61 14.00
CA ASN A 48 0.59 -1.41 15.11
C ASN A 48 1.74 -1.99 15.95
N GLU A 49 1.53 -2.02 17.27
CA GLU A 49 2.34 -2.83 18.16
C GLU A 49 2.03 -4.33 17.94
N PRO A 50 3.02 -5.24 18.07
CA PRO A 50 2.87 -6.66 17.73
C PRO A 50 1.79 -7.41 18.52
N THR A 51 1.36 -6.88 19.66
CA THR A 51 0.34 -7.49 20.53
C THR A 51 -1.08 -7.02 20.24
N MET A 52 -1.27 -6.12 19.27
CA MET A 52 -2.55 -5.45 19.05
C MET A 52 -3.45 -6.19 18.03
N HIS A 53 -4.31 -7.08 18.52
CA HIS A 53 -5.53 -7.52 17.81
C HIS A 53 -6.62 -6.46 18.00
N CYS A 54 -6.61 -5.39 17.23
CA CYS A 54 -7.35 -4.19 17.63
C CYS A 54 -8.09 -3.58 16.46
N VAL A 55 -9.42 -3.67 16.53
CA VAL A 55 -10.31 -2.79 15.79
C VAL A 55 -10.49 -1.52 16.62
N PRO A 56 -10.43 -0.31 16.03
CA PRO A 56 -10.07 -0.04 14.63
C PRO A 56 -8.58 -0.34 14.34
N ALA A 57 -8.32 -1.04 13.24
CA ALA A 57 -6.94 -1.38 12.87
C ALA A 57 -6.18 -0.16 12.36
N ARG A 58 -4.89 -0.33 12.09
CA ARG A 58 -4.04 0.66 11.39
C ARG A 58 -3.69 0.18 9.98
N PRO A 59 -3.40 1.11 9.06
CA PRO A 59 -2.93 0.75 7.74
C PRO A 59 -1.66 -0.09 7.83
N ILE A 60 -1.56 -1.05 6.92
CA ILE A 60 -0.31 -1.74 6.62
C ILE A 60 0.29 -1.01 5.43
N TRP A 61 1.55 -0.63 5.56
CA TRP A 61 2.27 0.15 4.56
C TRP A 61 3.21 -0.74 3.76
N LEU A 62 3.33 -0.43 2.48
CA LEU A 62 4.25 -1.04 1.56
C LEU A 62 5.17 0.06 1.00
N LYS A 63 6.44 0.03 1.38
CA LYS A 63 7.44 0.95 0.84
C LYS A 63 8.28 0.22 -0.19
N ILE A 64 8.23 0.68 -1.42
CA ILE A 64 8.88 0.07 -2.56
C ILE A 64 9.97 1.01 -3.06
N LYS A 65 11.21 0.53 -3.05
CA LYS A 65 12.37 1.23 -3.58
C LYS A 65 12.78 0.61 -4.91
N PHE A 66 12.63 1.36 -5.99
CA PHE A 66 13.08 1.00 -7.33
C PHE A 66 14.54 1.40 -7.51
N SER A 67 15.40 0.43 -7.80
CA SER A 67 16.82 0.66 -8.03
C SER A 67 17.03 1.08 -9.49
N LEU A 68 17.12 2.39 -9.73
CA LEU A 68 17.34 3.00 -11.04
C LEU A 68 18.78 3.51 -11.17
N GLU A 69 19.25 3.68 -12.42
CA GLU A 69 20.62 4.12 -12.74
C GLU A 69 20.95 5.52 -12.18
N ASN A 70 20.00 6.46 -12.26
CA ASN A 70 20.22 7.85 -11.83
C ASN A 70 20.09 7.99 -10.32
N GLN A 71 18.90 7.68 -9.79
CA GLN A 71 18.55 7.76 -8.36
C GLN A 71 17.42 6.77 -8.06
N PRO A 72 17.40 6.17 -6.86
CA PRO A 72 16.31 5.29 -6.49
C PRO A 72 15.00 6.07 -6.41
N TRP A 73 13.94 5.51 -6.99
CA TRP A 73 12.59 6.03 -6.81
C TRP A 73 11.89 5.27 -5.69
N ILE A 74 11.27 5.98 -4.75
CA ILE A 74 10.61 5.38 -3.58
C ILE A 74 9.13 5.69 -3.66
N LEU A 75 8.31 4.64 -3.63
CA LEU A 75 6.86 4.72 -3.58
C LEU A 75 6.39 4.06 -2.28
N THR A 76 5.76 4.86 -1.41
CA THR A 76 5.12 4.35 -0.18
C THR A 76 3.61 4.29 -0.41
N MET A 77 3.02 3.15 -0.11
CA MET A 77 1.63 2.82 -0.36
C MET A 77 1.00 2.23 0.90
N ALA A 78 -0.33 2.28 1.01
CA ALA A 78 -1.08 1.65 2.09
C ALA A 78 -2.02 0.58 1.54
N ASN A 79 -2.40 -0.40 2.36
CA ASN A 79 -3.43 -1.37 1.98
C ASN A 79 -4.84 -0.76 1.83
N TRP A 80 -5.03 0.49 2.27
CA TRP A 80 -6.27 1.24 2.11
C TRP A 80 -6.12 2.32 1.04
N PRO A 81 -7.14 2.58 0.22
CA PRO A 81 -7.09 3.61 -0.82
C PRO A 81 -7.25 5.03 -0.26
N VAL A 82 -7.73 5.18 0.97
CA VAL A 82 -8.04 6.46 1.62
C VAL A 82 -7.42 6.47 3.02
N LEU A 83 -6.86 7.62 3.39
CA LEU A 83 -6.26 7.86 4.69
C LEU A 83 -6.83 9.14 5.30
N VAL A 84 -6.72 9.26 6.61
CA VAL A 84 -7.02 10.50 7.34
C VAL A 84 -5.89 11.50 7.09
N SER A 85 -6.24 12.75 6.79
CA SER A 85 -5.25 13.84 6.71
C SER A 85 -4.64 14.09 8.08
N SER A 86 -3.39 13.71 8.29
CA SER A 86 -2.66 14.05 9.52
C SER A 86 -1.93 15.38 9.34
N ASN A 87 -2.30 16.41 10.10
CA ASN A 87 -1.41 17.55 10.31
C ASN A 87 -0.25 17.10 11.20
N SER A 88 0.99 17.29 10.77
CA SER A 88 2.21 16.75 11.42
C SER A 88 2.40 17.17 12.88
N ASN A 89 1.75 18.25 13.30
CA ASN A 89 1.83 18.80 14.66
C ASN A 89 0.74 18.27 15.59
N ASP A 90 -0.29 17.63 15.04
CA ASP A 90 -1.42 17.16 15.81
C ASP A 90 -1.22 15.69 16.16
N ARG A 91 -0.74 15.42 17.39
CA ARG A 91 -0.58 14.05 17.88
C ARG A 91 -1.89 13.33 18.07
N SER A 92 -3.00 14.07 18.12
CA SER A 92 -4.31 13.45 18.11
C SER A 92 -4.49 12.66 16.80
N THR A 93 -3.86 13.09 15.67
CA THR A 93 -3.88 12.45 14.32
C THR A 93 -3.54 10.98 14.18
N LYS A 94 -3.14 10.36 15.28
CA LYS A 94 -3.11 8.92 15.47
C LYS A 94 -4.51 8.35 15.75
N HIS A 95 -5.53 8.81 15.03
CA HIS A 95 -6.92 8.93 15.47
C HIS A 95 -7.83 7.70 15.58
N PHE A 96 -7.34 6.50 15.29
CA PHE A 96 -8.10 5.29 15.54
C PHE A 96 -7.60 4.63 16.82
N VAL A 97 -7.81 5.34 17.94
CA VAL A 97 -7.50 4.83 19.28
C VAL A 97 -8.51 3.76 19.66
N GLN A 98 -8.06 2.77 20.44
CA GLN A 98 -8.92 1.68 20.91
C GLN A 98 -10.03 2.15 21.85
N ASP A 99 -9.79 3.26 22.55
CA ASP A 99 -10.79 3.88 23.39
C ASP A 99 -11.95 4.36 22.50
N ALA A 100 -13.10 3.69 22.66
CA ALA A 100 -14.27 3.93 21.83
C ALA A 100 -14.79 5.35 21.99
N GLU A 101 -14.70 5.93 23.19
CA GLU A 101 -15.18 7.30 23.45
C GLU A 101 -14.29 8.31 22.72
N LEU A 102 -12.97 8.19 22.85
CA LEU A 102 -12.02 9.06 22.16
C LEU A 102 -12.09 8.89 20.64
N CYS A 103 -12.29 7.66 20.15
CA CYS A 103 -12.48 7.40 18.72
C CYS A 103 -13.78 8.06 18.22
N CYS A 104 -14.90 7.92 18.94
CA CYS A 104 -16.16 8.55 18.58
C CYS A 104 -16.08 10.08 18.61
N GLN A 105 -15.49 10.67 19.65
CA GLN A 105 -15.27 12.12 19.76
C GLN A 105 -14.45 12.65 18.58
N TYR A 106 -13.43 11.89 18.17
CA TYR A 106 -12.64 12.26 17.00
C TYR A 106 -13.47 12.24 15.72
N LEU A 107 -14.19 11.15 15.44
CA LEU A 107 -14.99 11.01 14.23
C LEU A 107 -16.08 12.09 14.13
N LEU A 108 -16.66 12.50 15.26
CA LEU A 108 -17.65 13.58 15.31
C LEU A 108 -17.04 14.96 15.01
N SER A 109 -15.76 15.18 15.33
CA SER A 109 -15.06 16.44 15.07
C SER A 109 -14.36 16.49 13.70
N HIS A 110 -14.14 15.32 13.08
CA HIS A 110 -13.37 15.15 11.85
C HIS A 110 -14.11 14.20 10.90
N ASN A 111 -15.15 14.74 10.25
CA ASN A 111 -16.02 13.96 9.38
C ASN A 111 -15.28 13.40 8.15
N GLU A 112 -14.16 14.01 7.72
CA GLU A 112 -13.30 13.54 6.65
C GLU A 112 -12.65 12.19 6.96
N ALA A 113 -12.54 11.83 8.24
CA ALA A 113 -11.94 10.57 8.69
C ALA A 113 -12.88 9.37 8.58
N MET A 114 -14.19 9.58 8.37
CA MET A 114 -15.20 8.52 8.38
C MET A 114 -14.91 7.44 7.34
N HIS A 115 -14.46 7.81 6.14
CA HIS A 115 -14.18 6.82 5.09
C HIS A 115 -12.98 5.94 5.47
N ALA A 116 -11.91 6.53 6.01
CA ALA A 116 -10.76 5.77 6.50
C ALA A 116 -11.12 4.90 7.71
N PHE A 117 -12.03 5.37 8.57
CA PHE A 117 -12.56 4.59 9.69
C PHE A 117 -13.35 3.37 9.22
N MET A 118 -14.18 3.52 8.18
CA MET A 118 -14.89 2.37 7.60
C MET A 118 -13.91 1.29 7.11
N PHE A 119 -12.75 1.68 6.56
CA PHE A 119 -11.70 0.72 6.20
C PHE A 119 -11.07 0.06 7.43
N SER A 120 -10.79 0.81 8.49
CA SER A 120 -10.12 0.30 9.70
C SER A 120 -10.96 -0.70 10.50
N VAL A 121 -12.28 -0.70 10.34
CA VAL A 121 -13.21 -1.66 10.96
C VAL A 121 -13.71 -2.74 10.00
N SER A 122 -13.30 -2.71 8.73
CA SER A 122 -13.72 -3.68 7.72
C SER A 122 -12.86 -4.95 7.73
N SER A 123 -13.31 -5.98 7.00
CA SER A 123 -12.48 -7.17 6.75
C SER A 123 -11.21 -6.89 5.92
N ARG A 124 -11.10 -5.70 5.30
CA ARG A 124 -9.88 -5.25 4.59
C ARG A 124 -8.87 -4.59 5.52
N ALA A 125 -9.23 -4.32 6.77
CA ALA A 125 -8.37 -3.67 7.75
C ALA A 125 -7.08 -4.49 7.97
N ILE A 126 -7.25 -5.79 8.23
CA ILE A 126 -6.18 -6.78 8.32
C ILE A 126 -6.45 -7.84 7.24
N PRO A 127 -5.66 -7.88 6.16
CA PRO A 127 -5.82 -8.88 5.12
C PRO A 127 -5.48 -10.26 5.68
N HIS A 128 -6.09 -11.32 5.16
CA HIS A 128 -5.78 -12.67 5.62
C HIS A 128 -4.34 -13.11 5.27
N SER A 129 -3.81 -12.58 4.16
CA SER A 129 -2.46 -12.88 3.71
C SER A 129 -1.93 -11.77 2.82
N LEU A 130 -0.60 -11.62 2.76
CA LEU A 130 0.04 -10.66 1.84
C LEU A 130 -0.28 -10.98 0.37
N TYR A 131 -0.57 -12.24 0.02
CA TYR A 131 -1.01 -12.67 -1.32
C TYR A 131 -2.42 -12.18 -1.70
N SER A 132 -3.16 -11.61 -0.75
CA SER A 132 -4.49 -11.02 -0.95
C SER A 132 -4.52 -9.52 -0.67
N MET A 133 -3.38 -8.94 -0.27
CA MET A 133 -3.30 -7.55 0.15
C MET A 133 -3.02 -6.65 -1.06
N ASN A 134 -3.99 -5.84 -1.45
CA ASN A 134 -3.75 -4.76 -2.39
C ASN A 134 -2.97 -3.62 -1.71
N ALA A 135 -2.27 -2.80 -2.49
CA ALA A 135 -1.68 -1.55 -2.02
C ALA A 135 -2.08 -0.40 -2.94
N TYR A 136 -2.31 0.77 -2.35
CA TYR A 136 -2.76 1.97 -3.03
C TYR A 136 -1.86 3.14 -2.69
N SER A 137 -1.61 4.02 -3.66
CA SER A 137 -0.74 5.17 -3.44
C SER A 137 -1.34 6.19 -2.48
N THR A 138 -2.67 6.15 -2.28
CA THR A 138 -3.53 7.05 -1.45
C THR A 138 -3.54 8.51 -1.90
N GLN A 139 -2.36 9.04 -2.19
CA GLN A 139 -2.13 10.35 -2.77
C GLN A 139 -2.19 10.29 -4.29
N SER A 140 -2.58 11.41 -4.88
CA SER A 140 -2.46 11.66 -6.31
C SER A 140 -1.06 12.19 -6.61
N PHE A 141 -0.45 11.67 -7.67
CA PHE A 141 0.88 12.08 -8.14
C PHE A 141 0.74 12.87 -9.43
N ARG A 142 1.75 13.68 -9.73
CA ARG A 142 1.88 14.36 -11.01
C ARG A 142 2.95 13.63 -11.84
N MET A 143 2.56 13.19 -13.03
CA MET A 143 3.46 12.66 -14.04
C MET A 143 3.74 13.73 -15.08
N THR A 144 5.01 13.90 -15.43
CA THR A 144 5.47 14.86 -16.43
C THR A 144 6.21 14.12 -17.53
N ASN A 145 5.96 14.53 -18.77
CA ASN A 145 6.82 14.23 -19.91
C ASN A 145 7.36 15.56 -20.42
N GLU A 146 8.61 15.87 -20.06
CA GLU A 146 9.24 17.16 -20.38
C GLU A 146 9.46 17.34 -21.89
N LYS A 147 9.79 16.26 -22.61
CA LYS A 147 10.06 16.30 -24.05
C LYS A 147 8.84 16.78 -24.85
N GLU A 148 7.66 16.42 -24.38
CA GLU A 148 6.38 16.70 -25.03
C GLU A 148 5.57 17.80 -24.31
N ASN A 149 6.14 18.40 -23.25
CA ASN A 149 5.49 19.39 -22.38
C ASN A 149 4.10 18.95 -21.86
N ARG A 150 3.96 17.67 -21.50
CA ARG A 150 2.69 17.10 -20.98
C ARG A 150 2.75 16.94 -19.48
N THR A 151 1.64 17.27 -18.82
CA THR A 151 1.41 17.04 -17.41
C THR A 151 0.11 16.28 -17.22
N THR A 152 0.17 15.15 -16.53
CA THR A 152 -1.01 14.35 -16.16
C THR A 152 -0.95 14.00 -14.69
N PHE A 153 -2.08 13.65 -14.10
CA PHE A 153 -2.14 13.19 -12.73
C PHE A 153 -2.45 11.71 -12.70
N CYS A 154 -1.97 11.03 -11.66
CA CYS A 154 -2.18 9.61 -11.53
C CYS A 154 -2.32 9.11 -10.09
N ARG A 155 -2.83 7.89 -9.97
CA ARG A 155 -2.80 7.07 -8.75
C ARG A 155 -2.31 5.68 -9.11
N PHE A 156 -1.51 5.09 -8.21
CA PHE A 156 -0.99 3.73 -8.40
C PHE A 156 -1.81 2.73 -7.60
N HIS A 157 -2.15 1.62 -8.24
CA HIS A 157 -2.93 0.53 -7.68
C HIS A 157 -2.15 -0.77 -7.86
N PHE A 158 -1.77 -1.41 -6.76
CA PHE A 158 -1.08 -2.68 -6.75
C PHE A 158 -2.10 -3.74 -6.32
N THR A 159 -2.58 -4.52 -7.28
CA THR A 159 -3.54 -5.57 -7.03
C THR A 159 -2.80 -6.88 -6.81
N ALA A 160 -3.00 -7.52 -5.65
CA ALA A 160 -2.38 -8.81 -5.40
C ALA A 160 -2.91 -9.84 -6.40
N VAL A 161 -2.00 -10.53 -7.08
CA VAL A 161 -2.35 -11.63 -7.98
C VAL A 161 -2.30 -12.89 -7.15
N GLN A 162 -3.47 -13.49 -6.91
CA GLN A 162 -3.52 -14.81 -6.30
C GLN A 162 -2.81 -15.79 -7.23
N ASN A 163 -1.84 -16.53 -6.70
CA ASN A 163 -1.26 -17.66 -7.41
C ASN A 163 -2.42 -18.56 -7.88
N GLU A 164 -2.33 -19.09 -9.10
CA GLU A 164 -3.35 -19.93 -9.76
C GLU A 164 -3.58 -21.29 -9.07
N ASN A 165 -3.28 -21.41 -7.78
CA ASN A 165 -3.44 -22.62 -6.99
C ASN A 165 -4.71 -22.50 -6.11
N PRO A 166 -5.90 -22.81 -6.67
CA PRO A 166 -7.20 -22.61 -6.02
C PRO A 166 -7.39 -23.39 -4.71
N LEU A 167 -6.56 -24.42 -4.47
CA LEU A 167 -6.60 -25.23 -3.26
C LEU A 167 -6.19 -24.45 -1.99
N LYS A 168 -5.47 -23.33 -2.11
CA LYS A 168 -5.10 -22.49 -0.96
C LYS A 168 -6.11 -21.39 -0.63
N SER A 169 -6.94 -20.97 -1.59
CA SER A 169 -7.93 -19.92 -1.33
C SER A 169 -9.09 -20.38 -0.45
N GLN A 170 -9.30 -21.71 -0.33
CA GLN A 170 -10.36 -22.31 0.49
C GLN A 170 -9.95 -22.62 1.94
N LEU A 171 -8.66 -22.68 2.26
CA LEU A 171 -8.18 -22.91 3.64
C LEU A 171 -8.19 -21.63 4.49
N ILE A 172 -8.51 -20.50 3.87
CA ILE A 172 -8.54 -19.16 4.42
C ILE A 172 -9.97 -18.87 4.93
N THR A 173 -10.49 -19.72 5.81
CA THR A 173 -11.86 -19.58 6.33
C THR A 173 -11.87 -19.03 7.76
N ASN A 174 -12.40 -17.81 7.87
CA ASN A 174 -13.29 -17.28 8.91
C ASN A 174 -12.78 -17.02 10.34
N ASP A 175 -11.63 -17.52 10.78
CA ASP A 175 -11.09 -17.24 12.13
C ASP A 175 -9.97 -16.18 12.12
N VAL A 176 -10.18 -15.05 11.44
CA VAL A 176 -9.19 -13.96 11.30
C VAL A 176 -9.19 -12.99 12.50
N SER A 177 -9.91 -13.30 13.58
CA SER A 177 -10.13 -12.36 14.69
C SER A 177 -8.85 -12.03 15.49
N CYS A 178 -7.75 -12.75 15.26
CA CYS A 178 -6.50 -12.56 16.00
C CYS A 178 -5.24 -12.58 15.10
N GLN A 179 -5.33 -12.23 13.82
CA GLN A 179 -4.13 -12.17 12.97
C GLN A 179 -3.37 -10.85 13.16
N THR A 180 -2.06 -10.92 13.36
CA THR A 180 -1.15 -9.75 13.44
C THR A 180 -0.36 -9.58 12.14
N VAL A 181 0.32 -8.43 11.99
CA VAL A 181 1.22 -8.22 10.84
C VAL A 181 2.48 -9.09 10.93
N ASP A 182 2.89 -9.48 12.13
CA ASP A 182 3.99 -10.43 12.34
C ASP A 182 3.58 -11.85 11.88
N ASP A 183 2.31 -12.25 12.07
CA ASP A 183 1.79 -13.51 11.51
C ASP A 183 1.76 -13.48 9.97
N LEU A 184 1.35 -12.36 9.39
CA LEU A 184 1.35 -12.15 7.93
C LEU A 184 2.75 -12.23 7.34
N SER A 185 3.75 -11.68 8.04
CA SER A 185 5.14 -11.70 7.59
C SER A 185 5.73 -13.11 7.67
N GLN A 186 5.49 -13.84 8.77
CA GLN A 186 5.94 -15.23 8.90
C GLN A 186 5.33 -16.13 7.82
N GLN A 187 4.02 -16.01 7.58
CA GLN A 187 3.34 -16.76 6.52
C GLN A 187 3.97 -16.48 5.14
N ALA A 188 4.30 -15.21 4.85
CA ALA A 188 4.93 -14.84 3.60
C ALA A 188 6.35 -15.42 3.47
N VAL A 189 7.16 -15.39 4.54
CA VAL A 189 8.49 -16.00 4.55
C VAL A 189 8.41 -17.49 4.26
N ASP A 190 7.51 -18.21 4.92
CA ASP A 190 7.33 -19.65 4.75
C ASP A 190 6.88 -20.02 3.32
N GLU A 191 6.03 -19.19 2.72
CA GLU A 191 5.54 -19.42 1.36
C GLU A 191 6.57 -19.05 0.29
N ILE A 192 7.35 -17.98 0.49
CA ILE A 192 8.48 -17.62 -0.37
C ILE A 192 9.54 -18.72 -0.34
N ALA A 193 9.82 -19.32 0.83
CA ALA A 193 10.75 -20.45 0.95
C ALA A 193 10.30 -21.69 0.15
N LYS A 194 8.99 -21.84 -0.10
CA LYS A 194 8.42 -22.90 -0.94
C LYS A 194 8.39 -22.54 -2.44
N GLY A 195 8.93 -21.37 -2.83
CA GLY A 195 8.90 -20.87 -4.20
C GLY A 195 7.61 -20.16 -4.60
N ASN A 196 6.69 -19.90 -3.67
CA ASN A 196 5.46 -19.15 -3.94
C ASN A 196 5.76 -17.64 -3.77
N PHE A 197 6.27 -17.00 -4.82
CA PHE A 197 6.61 -15.57 -4.75
C PHE A 197 5.37 -14.67 -4.73
N LEU A 198 5.46 -13.56 -3.99
CA LEU A 198 4.43 -12.52 -3.99
C LEU A 198 4.45 -11.79 -5.34
N THR A 199 3.26 -11.65 -5.95
CA THR A 199 3.10 -10.96 -7.23
C THR A 199 1.98 -9.94 -7.13
N TRP A 200 2.26 -8.70 -7.55
CA TRP A 200 1.25 -7.65 -7.71
C TRP A 200 1.19 -7.20 -9.16
N ARG A 201 -0.03 -7.03 -9.67
CA ARG A 201 -0.27 -6.29 -10.92
C ARG A 201 -0.32 -4.81 -10.59
N VAL A 202 0.45 -4.01 -11.33
CA VAL A 202 0.50 -2.56 -11.18
C VAL A 202 -0.39 -1.93 -12.24
N ASP A 203 -1.45 -1.28 -11.79
CA ASP A 203 -2.39 -0.50 -12.59
C ASP A 203 -2.23 0.99 -12.24
N ILE A 204 -2.34 1.87 -13.24
CA ILE A 204 -2.25 3.32 -13.06
C ILE A 204 -3.57 3.94 -13.49
N GLN A 205 -4.24 4.63 -12.58
CA GLN A 205 -5.37 5.48 -12.92
C GLN A 205 -4.83 6.84 -13.35
N ILE A 206 -5.18 7.29 -14.56
CA ILE A 206 -4.73 8.56 -15.14
C ILE A 206 -5.92 9.50 -15.26
N PHE A 207 -5.69 10.77 -14.96
CA PHE A 207 -6.68 11.83 -15.13
C PHE A 207 -5.99 13.15 -15.50
N THR A 208 -6.68 13.94 -16.30
CA THR A 208 -6.21 15.24 -16.82
C THR A 208 -6.51 16.36 -15.84
N ALA A 209 -5.82 17.49 -15.97
CA ALA A 209 -6.11 18.67 -15.16
C ALA A 209 -7.57 19.16 -15.33
N ALA A 210 -8.14 19.01 -16.54
CA ALA A 210 -9.52 19.40 -16.82
C ALA A 210 -10.55 18.51 -16.11
N GLU A 211 -10.23 17.24 -15.86
CA GLU A 211 -11.09 16.30 -15.11
C GLU A 211 -10.99 16.48 -13.59
N VAL A 212 -9.99 17.21 -13.10
CA VAL A 212 -9.77 17.49 -11.67
C VAL A 212 -10.37 18.82 -11.23
N ALA A 213 -10.64 19.72 -12.18
CA ALA A 213 -11.08 21.10 -11.93
C ALA A 213 -12.54 21.19 -11.45
#